data_AF-A0A8J8J8I4-F1
#
_entry.id   AF-A0A8J8J8I4-F1
#
_cell.length_a   1.000
_cell.length_b   1.000
_cell.length_c   1.000
_cell.angle_alpha   90.00
_cell.angle_beta   90.00
_cell.angle_gamma   90.00
#
_symmetry.space_group_name_H-M   'P 1'
#
loop_
_entity.id
_entity.type
_entity.pdbx_description
1 polymer ?
#
loop_
_entity_poly.entity_id
_entity_poly.type
_entity_poly.pdbx_seq_one_letter_code
_entity_poly.pdbx_strand_id
1 'polypeptide(L)'
;MGAADVLAILGAIFFILLIFTPFIPGGPGLMLIFLGLLPLALLVVLIVKMWELSGEVRTIKEELEALRNGREDTRDGGELRHP
;
A
#
# COMPACT_ATOMS: atom_id res chain seq x y z
N MET A 1 1.03 -14.34 -3.93
CA MET A 1 1.88 -13.56 -3.01
C MET A 1 2.08 -12.19 -3.65
N GLY A 2 1.55 -11.14 -3.02
CA GLY A 2 1.60 -9.78 -3.55
C GLY A 2 2.96 -9.11 -3.29
N ALA A 3 3.19 -7.94 -3.89
CA ALA A 3 4.39 -7.13 -3.60
C ALA A 3 4.49 -6.75 -2.11
N ALA A 4 3.35 -6.49 -1.47
CA ALA A 4 3.25 -6.26 -0.03
C ALA A 4 3.71 -7.46 0.83
N ASP A 5 3.36 -8.70 0.45
CA ASP A 5 3.81 -9.91 1.17
C ASP A 5 5.34 -10.02 1.14
N VAL A 6 5.94 -9.80 -0.03
CA VAL A 6 7.40 -9.87 -0.20
C VAL A 6 8.09 -8.77 0.61
N LEU A 7 7.55 -7.55 0.61
CA LEU A 7 8.05 -6.44 1.42
C LEU A 7 7.92 -6.70 2.91
N ALA A 8 6.82 -7.32 3.36
CA ALA A 8 6.62 -7.69 4.75
C ALA A 8 7.64 -8.75 5.20
N ILE A 9 7.89 -9.77 4.37
CA ILE A 9 8.89 -10.81 4.65
C ILE A 9 10.30 -10.20 4.71
N LEU A 10 10.68 -9.38 3.73
CA LEU A 10 11.98 -8.71 3.71
C LEU A 10 12.17 -7.77 4.90
N GLY A 11 11.13 -7.01 5.26
CA GLY A 11 11.12 -6.16 6.45
C GLY A 11 11.26 -6.95 7.74
N ALA A 12 10.54 -8.07 7.87
CA ALA A 12 10.63 -8.95 9.04
C ALA A 12 12.05 -9.54 9.20
N ILE A 13 12.65 -10.02 8.11
CA ILE A 13 14.03 -10.54 8.11
C ILE A 13 15.00 -9.43 8.52
N PHE A 14 14.84 -8.21 7.99
CA PHE A 14 15.66 -7.06 8.33
C PHE A 14 15.58 -6.74 9.83
N PHE A 15 14.38 -6.68 10.42
CA PHE A 15 14.20 -6.43 11.84
C PHE A 15 14.75 -7.54 12.72
N ILE A 16 14.60 -8.81 12.32
CA ILE A 16 15.20 -9.95 13.02
C ILE A 16 16.72 -9.78 13.05
N LEU A 17 17.36 -9.50 11.91
CA LEU A 17 18.80 -9.27 11.85
C LEU A 17 19.22 -8.08 12.72
N LEU A 18 18.43 -6.99 12.72
CA LEU A 18 18.68 -5.80 13.56
C LEU A 18 18.70 -6.15 15.05
N ILE A 19 17.75 -6.96 15.51
CA ILE A 19 17.64 -7.42 16.90
C ILE A 19 18.83 -8.30 17.30
N PHE A 20 19.30 -9.15 16.38
CA PHE A 20 20.44 -10.04 16.63
C PHE A 20 21.81 -9.36 16.48
N THR A 21 21.90 -8.23 15.76
CA THR A 21 23.14 -7.48 15.50
C THR A 21 23.96 -7.15 16.77
N PRO A 22 23.38 -6.67 17.90
CA PRO A 22 24.16 -6.37 19.11
C PRO A 22 24.82 -7.59 19.78
N PHE A 23 24.41 -8.81 19.43
CA PHE A 23 24.97 -10.05 19.99
C PHE A 23 26.14 -10.62 19.18
N ILE A 24 26.51 -9.98 18.06
CA ILE A 24 27.59 -10.43 17.16
C ILE A 24 28.84 -9.56 17.37
N PRO A 25 30.06 -10.14 17.44
CA PRO A 25 31.29 -9.35 17.46
C PRO A 25 31.40 -8.47 16.20
N GLY A 26 31.56 -7.16 16.38
CA GLY A 26 31.47 -6.16 15.30
C GLY A 26 30.08 -5.53 15.10
N GLY A 27 29.08 -5.98 15.86
CA GLY A 27 27.69 -5.51 15.85
C GLY A 27 27.48 -3.99 16.03
N PRO A 28 28.21 -3.29 16.92
CA PRO A 28 28.01 -1.85 17.11
C PRO A 28 28.26 -1.01 15.85
N GLY A 29 29.21 -1.42 15.00
CA GLY A 29 29.47 -0.74 13.72
C GLY A 29 28.39 -1.01 12.67
N LEU A 30 27.89 -2.24 12.61
CA LEU A 30 26.79 -2.62 11.73
C LEU A 30 25.47 -1.94 12.14
N MET A 31 25.24 -1.75 13.44
CA MET A 31 24.05 -1.10 13.95
C MET A 31 23.87 0.33 13.40
N LEU A 32 24.96 1.09 13.25
CA LEU A 32 24.90 2.43 12.65
C LEU A 32 24.52 2.40 11.18
N ILE A 33 25.03 1.41 10.42
CA ILE A 33 24.69 1.21 9.02
C ILE A 33 23.21 0.84 8.88
N PHE A 34 22.76 -0.12 9.68
CA PHE A 34 21.36 -0.54 9.69
C PHE A 34 20.41 0.59 10.13
N LEU A 35 20.80 1.40 11.10
CA LEU A 35 20.03 2.57 11.53
C LEU A 35 19.92 3.61 10.41
N GLY A 36 20.96 3.79 9.60
CA GLY A 36 20.94 4.64 8.41
C GLY A 36 20.10 4.06 7.25
N LEU A 37 20.01 2.73 7.15
CA LEU A 37 19.17 2.04 6.15
C LEU A 37 17.68 2.03 6.52
N LEU A 38 17.34 2.11 7.80
CA LEU A 38 15.96 2.12 8.29
C LEU A 38 15.07 3.20 7.62
N PRO A 39 15.45 4.49 7.55
CA PRO A 39 14.64 5.50 6.87
C PRO A 39 14.48 5.21 5.37
N LEU A 40 15.50 4.62 4.72
CA LEU A 40 15.40 4.24 3.30
C LEU A 40 14.40 3.11 3.10
N ALA A 41 14.42 2.09 3.97
CA ALA A 41 13.45 0.99 3.94
C ALA A 41 12.01 1.49 4.17
N LEU A 42 11.82 2.42 5.11
CA LEU A 42 10.54 3.09 5.35
C LEU A 42 10.04 3.86 4.12
N LEU A 43 10.94 4.56 3.42
CA LEU A 43 10.60 5.31 2.22
C LEU A 43 10.13 4.38 1.09
N VAL A 44 10.79 3.24 0.90
CA VAL A 44 10.37 2.21 -0.07
C VAL A 44 8.99 1.66 0.27
N VAL A 45 8.75 1.32 1.54
CA VAL A 45 7.42 0.86 1.99
C VAL A 45 6.35 1.91 1.70
N LEU A 46 6.65 3.18 1.98
CA LEU A 46 5.72 4.29 1.76
C LEU A 46 5.37 4.44 0.28
N ILE A 47 6.36 4.35 -0.62
CA ILE A 47 6.15 4.41 -2.07
C ILE A 47 5.25 3.26 -2.54
N VAL A 48 5.50 2.04 -2.07
CA VAL A 48 4.68 0.87 -2.46
C VAL A 48 3.25 1.00 -1.96
N LYS A 49 3.07 1.42 -0.70
CA LYS A 49 1.75 1.72 -0.14
C LYS A 49 1.02 2.81 -0.94
N MET A 50 1.73 3.85 -1.34
CA MET A 50 1.18 4.94 -2.18
C MET A 50 0.68 4.42 -3.53
N TRP A 51 1.40 3.49 -4.15
CA TRP A 51 0.99 2.86 -5.41
C TRP A 51 -0.25 1.97 -5.25
N GLU A 52 -0.31 1.17 -4.20
CA GLU A 52 -1.50 0.35 -3.89
C GLU A 52 -2.73 1.23 -3.66
N LEU A 53 -2.59 2.27 -2.83
CA LEU A 53 -3.65 3.26 -2.59
C LEU A 53 -4.11 3.95 -3.88
N SER A 54 -3.17 4.31 -4.75
CA SER A 54 -3.51 4.95 -6.02
C SER A 54 -4.29 4.02 -6.96
N GLY A 55 -4.07 2.71 -6.87
CA GLY A 55 -4.85 1.69 -7.55
C GLY A 55 -6.28 1.62 -7.03
N GLU A 56 -6.45 1.48 -5.70
CA GLU A 56 -7.76 1.40 -5.05
C GLU A 56 -8.62 2.64 -5.29
N VAL A 57 -8.02 3.84 -5.21
CA VAL A 57 -8.73 5.11 -5.47
C VAL A 57 -9.28 5.15 -6.90
N ARG A 58 -8.53 4.61 -7.87
CA ARG A 58 -8.99 4.55 -9.26
C ARG A 58 -10.17 3.58 -9.40
N THR A 59 -10.11 2.42 -8.74
CA THR A 59 -11.21 1.44 -8.78
C THR A 59 -12.47 2.01 -8.16
N ILE A 60 -12.35 2.67 -7.00
CA ILE A 60 -13.47 3.35 -6.34
C ILE A 60 -14.07 4.43 -7.24
N LYS A 61 -13.24 5.19 -7.96
CA LYS A 61 -13.73 6.22 -8.89
C LYS A 61 -14.53 5.60 -10.05
N GLU A 62 -14.03 4.50 -10.63
CA GLU A 62 -14.71 3.78 -11.71
C GLU A 62 -16.04 3.17 -11.23
N GLU A 63 -16.09 2.60 -10.02
CA GLU A 63 -17.33 2.11 -9.41
C GLU A 63 -18.34 3.24 -9.13
N LEU A 64 -17.86 4.39 -8.65
CA LEU A 64 -18.71 5.56 -8.39
C LEU A 64 -19.32 6.12 -9.69
N GLU A 65 -18.54 6.16 -10.78
CA GLU A 65 -19.00 6.59 -12.09
C GLU A 65 -20.03 5.61 -12.68
N ALA A 66 -19.81 4.29 -12.52
CA ALA A 66 -20.77 3.27 -12.94
C ALA A 66 -22.10 3.38 -12.18
N LEU A 67 -22.05 3.57 -10.86
CA LEU A 67 -23.24 3.79 -10.02
C LEU A 67 -23.96 5.09 -10.37
N ARG A 68 -23.22 6.18 -10.64
CA ARG A 68 -23.78 7.47 -11.07
C ARG A 68 -24.55 7.32 -12.38
N ASN A 69 -23.96 6.68 -13.38
CA ASN A 69 -24.60 6.49 -14.70
C ASN A 69 -25.83 5.57 -14.62
N GLY A 70 -25.78 4.47 -13.85
CA GLY A 70 -26.96 3.62 -13.65
C GLY A 70 -28.11 4.33 -12.93
N ARG A 71 -27.79 5.30 -12.05
CA ARG A 71 -28.79 6.13 -11.35
C ARG A 71 -29.41 7.22 -12.24
N GLU A 72 -28.65 7.82 -13.15
CA GLU A 72 -29.18 8.75 -14.15
C GLU A 72 -30.12 8.05 -15.13
N ASP A 73 -29.77 6.87 -15.63
CA ASP A 73 -30.59 6.09 -16.58
C ASP A 73 -31.94 5.66 -15.98
N THR A 74 -31.97 5.32 -14.69
CA THR A 74 -33.21 4.98 -13.96
C THR A 74 -34.10 6.21 -13.72
N ARG A 75 -33.52 7.42 -13.68
CA ARG A 75 -34.24 8.65 -13.39
C ARG A 75 -34.86 9.27 -14.65
N ASP A 76 -34.21 9.12 -15.80
CA ASP A 76 -34.72 9.57 -17.11
C ASP A 76 -35.83 8.64 -17.66
N GLY A 77 -35.77 7.34 -17.33
CA GLY A 77 -36.82 6.38 -17.70
C GLY A 77 -38.16 6.53 -16.93
N GLY A 78 -38.20 7.37 -15.90
CA GLY A 78 -39.36 7.54 -15.01
C GLY A 78 -40.35 8.64 -15.42
N GLU A 79 -39.99 9.54 -16.34
CA GLU A 79 -40.83 10.71 -16.68
C GLU A 79 -41.81 10.50 -17.85
N LEU A 80 -41.85 9.33 -18.49
CA LEU A 80 -42.66 9.14 -19.71
C LEU A 80 -43.92 8.26 -19.59
N ARG A 81 -44.36 7.88 -18.40
CA ARG A 81 -45.66 7.19 -18.26
C ARG A 81 -46.40 7.60 -16.99
N HIS A 82 -47.21 8.63 -17.11
CA HIS A 82 -48.54 8.60 -16.48
C HIS A 82 -49.58 9.21 -17.44
N PRO A 83 -50.66 8.48 -17.77
CA PRO A 83 -51.78 8.96 -18.58
C PRO A 83 -52.63 10.00 -17.85
#